data_AF-A0A4S3LM85-F1
#
_entry.id   AF-A0A4S3LM85-F1
#
_cell.length_a   1.000
_cell.length_b   1.000
_cell.length_c   1.000
_cell.angle_alpha   90.00
_cell.angle_beta   90.00
_cell.angle_gamma   90.00
#
_symmetry.space_group_name_H-M   'P 1'
#
loop_
_entity.id
_entity.type
_entity.pdbx_description
1 polymer ?
#
loop_
_entity_poly.entity_id
_entity_poly.type
_entity_poly.pdbx_seq_one_letter_code
_entity_poly.pdbx_strand_id
1 'polypeptide(L)' 'MSGLLLSRRDCLKALLALPLLDAASALAAPADHRIVAINWLAAETLLSLGITPLAVSDGG' A
#
# COMPACT_ATOMS: atom_id res chain seq x y z
N MET A 1 27.58 -5.24 8.04
CA MET A 1 26.51 -4.41 7.43
C MET A 1 25.62 -5.36 6.63
N SER A 2 24.61 -5.96 7.27
CA SER A 2 23.69 -6.87 6.58
C SER A 2 22.84 -6.02 5.63
N GLY A 3 23.10 -6.13 4.32
CA GLY A 3 22.23 -5.53 3.31
C GLY A 3 20.83 -6.11 3.51
N LEU A 4 19.83 -5.25 3.70
CA LEU A 4 18.44 -5.69 3.72
C LEU A 4 18.13 -6.35 2.38
N LEU A 5 17.98 -7.66 2.36
CA LEU A 5 17.33 -8.38 1.28
C LEU A 5 15.82 -8.10 1.37
N LEU A 6 15.43 -6.85 1.09
CA LEU A 6 14.03 -6.45 1.00
C LEU A 6 13.41 -7.18 -0.19
N SER A 7 12.45 -8.05 0.07
CA SER A 7 11.64 -8.58 -1.01
C SER A 7 10.77 -7.44 -1.57
N ARG A 8 10.37 -7.57 -2.84
CA ARG A 8 9.38 -6.65 -3.44
C ARG A 8 8.14 -6.50 -2.56
N ARG A 9 7.70 -7.60 -1.93
CA ARG A 9 6.52 -7.66 -1.05
C ARG A 9 6.73 -6.83 0.23
N ASP A 10 7.93 -6.86 0.80
CA ASP A 10 8.25 -6.05 1.98
C ASP A 10 8.25 -4.56 1.67
N CYS A 11 8.76 -4.17 0.49
CA CYS A 11 8.71 -2.79 0.03
C CYS A 11 7.27 -2.31 -0.17
N LEU A 12 6.42 -3.11 -0.82
CA LEU A 12 4.99 -2.78 -1.00
C LEU A 12 4.26 -2.71 0.34
N LYS A 13 4.57 -3.59 1.30
CA LYS A 13 4.03 -3.52 2.67
C LYS A 13 4.43 -2.23 3.38
N ALA A 14 5.68 -1.79 3.24
CA ALA A 14 6.14 -0.53 3.79
C ALA A 14 5.42 0.68 3.15
N LEU A 15 5.22 0.67 1.82
CA LEU A 15 4.47 1.71 1.11
C LEU A 15 2.98 1.76 1.49
N LEU A 16 2.36 0.61 1.77
CA LEU A 16 0.98 0.57 2.28
C LEU A 16 0.86 1.21 3.67
N ALA A 17 1.90 1.12 4.50
CA ALA A 17 1.95 1.72 5.82
C ALA A 17 2.31 3.21 5.79
N LEU A 18 2.71 3.77 4.65
CA LEU A 18 3.14 5.16 4.51
C LEU A 18 2.14 6.19 5.06
N PRO A 19 0.82 6.05 4.88
CA PRO A 19 -0.15 6.98 5.45
C PRO A 19 -0.11 7.04 6.99
N LEU A 20 0.39 6.00 7.67
CA LEU A 20 0.49 6.03 9.14
C LEU A 20 1.58 6.99 9.64
N LEU A 21 2.51 7.40 8.77
CA LEU A 21 3.55 8.37 9.10
C LEU A 21 3.03 9.82 9.00
N ASP A 22 1.93 10.05 8.27
CA ASP A 22 1.31 11.35 8.11
C ASP A 22 -0.20 11.27 8.44
N ALA A 23 -0.56 11.74 9.63
CA ALA A 23 -1.92 11.67 10.15
C ALA A 23 -2.97 12.34 9.23
N ALA A 24 -2.60 13.30 8.40
CA ALA A 24 -3.49 13.91 7.42
C ALA A 24 -3.80 12.95 6.26
N SER A 25 -2.81 12.19 5.82
CA SER A 25 -2.92 11.14 4.80
C SER A 25 -3.53 9.84 5.35
N ALA A 26 -3.51 9.63 6.67
CA ALA A 26 -4.18 8.52 7.35
C ALA A 26 -5.71 8.65 7.39
N LEU A 27 -6.26 9.83 7.03
CA LEU A 27 -7.70 10.04 6.99
C LEU A 27 -8.31 9.20 5.86
N ALA A 28 -9.41 8.53 6.18
CA ALA A 28 -10.12 7.74 5.20
C ALA A 28 -10.57 8.64 4.04
N ALA A 29 -10.17 8.29 2.82
CA ALA A 29 -10.69 8.92 1.63
C ALA A 29 -12.23 8.87 1.64
N PRO A 30 -12.91 9.83 0.98
CA PRO A 30 -14.34 9.79 0.70
C PRO A 30 -14.77 8.39 0.22
N ALA A 31 -15.97 7.94 0.60
CA ALA A 31 -16.40 6.55 0.39
C ALA A 31 -16.37 6.09 -1.08
N ASP A 32 -16.56 7.03 -2.01
CA ASP A 32 -16.46 6.90 -3.46
C ASP A 32 -15.02 6.69 -3.98
N HIS A 33 -14.00 6.91 -3.15
CA HIS A 33 -12.58 6.81 -3.51
C HIS A 33 -11.84 5.69 -2.76
N ARG A 34 -12.55 4.76 -2.13
CA ARG A 34 -11.96 3.64 -1.36
C ARG A 34 -11.77 2.41 -2.24
N ILE A 35 -10.53 2.17 -2.66
CA ILE A 35 -10.17 1.02 -3.50
C ILE A 35 -9.54 -0.08 -2.65
N VAL A 36 -10.02 -1.32 -2.83
CA VAL A 36 -9.43 -2.52 -2.22
C VAL A 36 -8.72 -3.33 -3.30
N ALA A 37 -7.41 -3.57 -3.14
CA ALA A 37 -6.64 -4.38 -4.06
C ALA A 37 -6.78 -5.87 -3.72
N ILE A 38 -7.27 -6.67 -4.67
CA ILE A 38 -7.50 -8.11 -4.46
C ILE A 38 -6.23 -8.97 -4.60
N ASN A 39 -5.11 -8.38 -5.02
CA ASN A 39 -3.81 -9.04 -5.09
C ASN A 39 -2.68 -7.98 -5.07
N TRP A 40 -1.43 -8.45 -4.96
CA TRP A 40 -0.25 -7.58 -4.90
C TRP A 40 0.08 -6.87 -6.21
N LEU A 41 -0.28 -7.45 -7.36
CA LEU A 41 -0.07 -6.79 -8.65
C LEU A 41 -0.94 -5.52 -8.76
N ALA A 42 -2.21 -5.63 -8.39
CA ALA A 42 -3.12 -4.50 -8.33
C ALA A 42 -2.65 -3.46 -7.29
N ALA A 43 -2.23 -3.91 -6.11
CA ALA A 43 -1.71 -3.01 -5.07
C ALA A 43 -0.52 -2.17 -5.58
N GLU A 44 0.40 -2.81 -6.29
CA GLU A 44 1.55 -2.13 -6.87
C GLU A 44 1.18 -1.14 -7.97
N THR A 45 0.22 -1.48 -8.84
CA THR A 45 -0.27 -0.53 -9.84
C THR A 45 -0.89 0.71 -9.19
N LEU A 46 -1.66 0.54 -8.12
CA LEU A 46 -2.26 1.66 -7.39
C LEU A 46 -1.19 2.54 -6.74
N LEU A 47 -0.22 1.92 -6.04
CA LEU A 47 0.90 2.65 -5.43
C LEU A 47 1.74 3.39 -6.48
N SER A 48 1.94 2.81 -7.66
CA SER A 48 2.64 3.45 -8.78
C SER A 48 1.90 4.67 -9.33
N LEU A 49 0.57 4.69 -9.21
CA LEU A 49 -0.28 5.84 -9.54
C LEU A 49 -0.38 6.87 -8.40
N GLY A 50 0.31 6.64 -7.27
CA GLY A 50 0.21 7.46 -6.06
C GLY A 50 -1.10 7.26 -5.30
N ILE A 51 -1.85 6.21 -5.59
CA ILE A 51 -3.09 5.85 -4.90
C ILE A 51 -2.75 4.87 -3.79
N THR A 52 -3.05 5.24 -2.54
CA THR A 52 -2.96 4.30 -1.42
C THR A 52 -4.25 3.50 -1.32
N PRO A 53 -4.24 2.17 -1.57
CA PRO A 53 -5.43 1.35 -1.39
C PRO A 53 -5.83 1.27 0.09
N LEU A 54 -7.12 1.14 0.34
CA LEU A 54 -7.66 0.95 1.70
C LEU A 54 -7.19 -0.37 2.31
N ALA A 55 -7.16 -1.42 1.50
CA ALA A 55 -6.74 -2.76 1.90
C ALA A 55 -6.17 -3.53 0.72
N VAL A 56 -5.30 -4.49 1.03
CA VAL A 56 -4.72 -5.43 0.06
C VAL A 56 -4.95 -6.85 0.55
N SER A 57 -5.43 -7.72 -0.33
CA SER A 57 -5.46 -9.16 -0.06
C SER A 57 -4.04 -9.72 -0.10
N ASP A 58 -3.57 -10.27 1.02
CA ASP A 58 -2.30 -11.00 1.05
C ASP A 58 -2.43 -12.46 0.57
N GLY A 59 -3.67 -12.92 0.33
CA GLY A 59 -3.97 -14.23 -0.23
C GLY A 59 -3.80 -14.23 -1.74
N GLY A 60 -2.73 -14.88 -2.21
CA GLY A 60 -2.35 -15.04 -3.62
C GLY A 60 -0.99 -15.70 -3.73
#